data_AF-A0A1C2AZZ6-F1
#
_entry.id   AF-A0A1C2AZZ6-F1
#
_cell.length_a   1.000
_cell.length_b   1.000
_cell.length_c   1.000
_cell.angle_alpha   90.00
_cell.angle_beta   90.00
_cell.angle_gamma   90.00
#
_symmetry.space_group_name_H-M   'P 1'
#
loop_
_entity.id
_entity.type
_entity.pdbx_description
1 polymer ?
#
loop_
_entity_poly.entity_id
_entity_poly.type
_entity_poly.pdbx_seq_one_letter_code
_entity_poly.pdbx_strand_id
1 'polypeptide(L)'
;KNNTIIEEILNRKISDTKIVLKAGILEKRSKLRNLFEKNKNLVTIPFYEDDIKNLSSFVYEFLNRNNIKLSRESINLLIDRSGGDRNNLKLELEKIFDYSLSNKKIDFMSIQKLSNLAENYSINELAENYLCKNPKSVSKILNENNYSEEDCILIIRAILNKSKRLLNIIEENKKSNNIDEVISSFKPPIFWKEKESVKKQVKSWGLKELRQKIYRINEIEYLVKSNSGNSLNLVSDFIINY
;
A
#
# COMPACT_ATOMS: atom_id res chain seq x y z
N LYS A 1 18.25 9.30 -25.18
CA LYS A 1 18.15 10.44 -26.13
C LYS A 1 17.83 11.78 -25.45
N ASN A 2 17.44 11.86 -24.17
CA ASN A 2 17.02 13.14 -23.55
C ASN A 2 18.15 14.02 -22.96
N ASN A 3 19.35 13.47 -22.68
CA ASN A 3 20.45 14.26 -22.11
C ASN A 3 20.94 15.38 -23.04
N THR A 4 20.88 15.16 -24.35
CA THR A 4 21.43 16.08 -25.35
C THR A 4 20.73 17.43 -25.37
N ILE A 5 19.42 17.48 -25.13
CA ILE A 5 18.66 18.74 -25.14
C ILE A 5 19.02 19.62 -23.94
N ILE A 6 19.17 19.02 -22.75
CA ILE A 6 19.49 19.78 -21.53
C ILE A 6 20.93 20.29 -21.59
N GLU A 7 21.85 19.47 -22.07
CA GLU A 7 23.23 19.89 -22.31
C GLU A 7 23.29 21.03 -23.35
N GLU A 8 22.48 20.97 -24.41
CA GLU A 8 22.37 22.05 -25.39
C GLU A 8 21.81 23.35 -24.78
N ILE A 9 20.76 23.26 -23.95
CA ILE A 9 20.20 24.42 -23.23
C ILE A 9 21.25 25.06 -22.32
N LEU A 10 22.04 24.25 -21.60
CA LEU A 10 23.12 24.73 -20.74
C LEU A 10 24.22 25.44 -21.54
N ASN A 11 24.56 24.90 -22.71
CA ASN A 11 25.56 25.50 -23.59
C ASN A 11 25.11 26.85 -24.17
N ARG A 12 23.80 27.06 -24.37
CA ARG A 12 23.25 28.33 -24.84
C ARG A 12 23.34 29.47 -23.81
N LYS A 13 23.62 29.17 -22.53
CA LYS A 13 23.77 30.16 -21.44
C LYS A 13 22.68 31.23 -21.43
N ILE A 14 21.42 30.79 -21.54
CA ILE A 14 20.26 31.66 -21.59
C ILE A 14 20.21 32.50 -20.30
N SER A 15 20.20 33.83 -20.42
CA SER A 15 19.96 34.75 -19.30
C SER A 15 18.46 35.00 -19.13
N ASP A 16 18.06 35.46 -17.94
CA ASP A 16 16.70 35.95 -17.64
C ASP A 16 15.56 34.91 -17.74
N THR A 17 15.89 33.63 -17.89
CA THR A 17 14.91 32.53 -17.96
C THR A 17 15.26 31.45 -16.95
N LYS A 18 14.28 31.03 -16.14
CA LYS A 18 14.39 29.88 -15.23
C LYS A 18 13.64 28.69 -15.82
N ILE A 19 14.30 27.55 -15.93
CA ILE A 19 13.70 26.31 -16.44
C ILE A 19 13.52 25.34 -15.28
N VAL A 20 12.29 24.88 -15.07
CA VAL A 20 11.95 23.89 -14.04
C VAL A 20 11.61 22.57 -14.72
N LEU A 21 12.33 21.51 -14.36
CA LEU A 21 12.08 20.16 -14.87
C LEU A 21 11.44 19.31 -13.77
N LYS A 22 10.25 18.77 -14.05
CA LYS A 22 9.61 17.77 -13.21
C LYS A 22 9.88 16.38 -13.80
N ALA A 23 10.40 15.48 -12.99
CA ALA A 23 10.60 14.08 -13.35
C ALA A 23 9.97 13.19 -12.28
N GLY A 24 9.63 11.95 -12.66
CA GLY A 24 9.33 10.89 -11.68
C GLY A 24 10.59 10.40 -10.97
N ILE A 25 10.54 9.20 -10.39
CA ILE A 25 11.67 8.61 -9.67
C ILE A 25 12.87 8.44 -10.61
N LEU A 26 14.02 9.02 -10.23
CA LEU A 26 15.28 8.87 -10.94
C LEU A 26 16.27 8.03 -10.11
N GLU A 27 16.54 6.81 -10.58
CA GLU A 27 17.56 5.94 -9.99
C GLU A 27 18.96 6.57 -10.03
N LYS A 28 19.89 6.13 -9.16
CA LYS A 28 21.28 6.63 -9.11
C LYS A 28 22.02 6.51 -10.45
N ARG A 29 21.69 5.52 -11.28
CA ARG A 29 22.28 5.35 -12.62
C ARG A 29 21.69 6.27 -13.70
N SER A 30 20.66 7.05 -13.36
CA SER A 30 20.03 7.99 -14.30
C SER A 30 21.04 9.05 -14.75
N LYS A 31 21.23 9.16 -16.06
CA LYS A 31 22.11 10.19 -16.65
C LYS A 31 21.60 11.61 -16.35
N LEU A 32 20.29 11.80 -16.29
CA LEU A 32 19.66 13.07 -15.96
C LEU A 32 19.97 13.47 -14.52
N ARG A 33 19.77 12.54 -13.57
CA ARG A 33 20.09 12.77 -12.16
C ARG A 33 21.57 13.09 -11.96
N ASN A 34 22.45 12.29 -12.57
CA ASN A 34 23.89 12.48 -12.46
C ASN A 34 24.36 13.83 -13.03
N LEU A 35 23.74 14.32 -14.12
CA LEU A 35 24.03 15.64 -14.69
C LEU A 35 23.67 16.74 -13.68
N PHE A 36 22.47 16.69 -13.09
CA PHE A 36 21.98 17.67 -12.14
C PHE A 36 22.73 17.67 -10.80
N GLU A 37 23.11 16.50 -10.28
CA GLU A 37 23.85 16.39 -9.02
C GLU A 37 25.32 16.82 -9.15
N LYS A 38 25.94 16.70 -10.34
CA LYS A 38 27.37 17.01 -10.55
C LYS A 38 27.63 18.42 -11.08
N ASN A 39 26.65 19.07 -11.68
CA ASN A 39 26.84 20.38 -12.30
C ASN A 39 26.51 21.52 -11.33
N LYS A 40 27.47 22.41 -11.09
CA LYS A 40 27.34 23.56 -10.16
C LYS A 40 26.31 24.61 -10.58
N ASN A 41 25.93 24.63 -11.87
CA ASN A 41 24.96 25.58 -12.41
C ASN A 41 23.52 25.05 -12.38
N LEU A 42 23.31 23.84 -11.86
CA LEU A 42 22.00 23.20 -11.75
C LEU A 42 21.65 23.03 -10.27
N VAL A 43 20.34 23.02 -9.97
CA VAL A 43 19.82 22.77 -8.63
C VAL A 43 18.93 21.54 -8.68
N THR A 44 19.16 20.61 -7.74
CA THR A 44 18.30 19.45 -7.53
C THR A 44 17.49 19.65 -6.26
N ILE A 45 16.17 19.56 -6.36
CA ILE A 45 15.27 19.57 -5.20
C ILE A 45 14.64 18.18 -5.11
N PRO A 46 15.11 17.29 -4.23
CA PRO A 46 14.49 15.99 -4.07
C PRO A 46 13.11 16.16 -3.44
N PHE A 47 12.11 15.50 -4.02
CA PHE A 47 10.76 15.41 -3.47
C PHE A 47 10.58 14.03 -2.86
N TYR A 48 10.47 13.98 -1.54
CA TYR A 48 10.26 12.75 -0.80
C TYR A 48 8.76 12.57 -0.54
N GLU A 49 8.33 11.31 -0.55
CA GLU A 49 6.99 10.95 -0.08
C GLU A 49 6.85 11.34 1.40
N ASP A 50 5.64 11.74 1.78
CA ASP A 50 5.37 11.99 3.18
C ASP A 50 5.30 10.68 3.95
N ASP A 51 5.92 10.68 5.13
CA ASP A 51 5.70 9.63 6.12
C ASP A 51 4.48 9.96 6.99
N ILE A 52 4.06 8.99 7.80
CA ILE A 52 2.93 9.14 8.73
C ILE A 52 3.14 10.34 9.66
N LYS A 53 4.39 10.64 10.04
CA LYS A 53 4.70 11.73 10.97
C LYS A 53 4.47 13.09 10.30
N ASN A 54 4.91 13.26 9.06
CA ASN A 54 4.71 14.46 8.28
C ASN A 54 3.21 14.71 8.04
N LEU A 55 2.45 13.67 7.65
CA LEU A 55 1.01 13.77 7.46
C LEU A 55 0.27 14.10 8.76
N SER A 56 0.69 13.50 9.88
CA SER A 56 0.14 13.81 11.19
C SER A 56 0.34 15.28 11.53
N SER A 57 1.55 15.80 11.35
CA SER A 57 1.86 17.21 11.60
C SER A 57 1.01 18.13 10.74
N PHE A 58 0.86 17.80 9.45
CA PHE A 58 0.03 18.55 8.52
C PHE A 58 -1.45 18.61 8.95
N VAL A 59 -2.02 17.48 9.38
CA VAL A 59 -3.39 17.43 9.92
C VAL A 59 -3.53 18.29 11.17
N TYR A 60 -2.63 18.15 12.14
CA TYR A 60 -2.69 18.93 13.37
C TYR A 60 -2.58 20.43 13.11
N GLU A 61 -1.69 20.87 12.22
CA GLU A 61 -1.55 22.27 11.84
C GLU A 61 -2.84 22.81 11.21
N PHE A 62 -3.44 22.05 10.28
CA PHE A 62 -4.70 22.42 9.65
C PHE A 62 -5.85 22.53 10.66
N LEU A 63 -6.01 21.53 11.54
CA LEU A 63 -7.08 21.52 12.54
C LEU A 63 -6.93 22.69 13.53
N ASN A 64 -5.71 22.96 13.99
CA ASN A 64 -5.42 24.08 14.90
C ASN A 64 -5.70 25.43 14.24
N ARG A 65 -5.25 25.64 12.99
CA ARG A 65 -5.50 26.89 12.25
C ARG A 65 -7.00 27.18 12.11
N ASN A 66 -7.80 26.13 11.95
CA ASN A 66 -9.25 26.25 11.72
C ASN A 66 -10.10 26.03 12.99
N ASN A 67 -9.48 25.92 14.17
CA ASN A 67 -10.15 25.66 15.45
C ASN A 67 -11.06 24.42 15.45
N ILE A 68 -10.71 23.37 14.70
CA ILE A 68 -11.45 22.11 14.63
C ILE A 68 -10.87 21.13 15.65
N LYS A 69 -11.74 20.47 16.42
CA LYS A 69 -11.35 19.40 17.36
C LYS A 69 -11.82 18.05 16.83
N LEU A 70 -10.87 17.13 16.61
CA LEU A 70 -11.13 15.73 16.26
C LEU A 70 -10.48 14.80 17.28
N SER A 71 -11.00 13.59 17.42
CA SER A 71 -10.37 12.56 18.23
C SER A 71 -9.10 12.03 17.54
N ARG A 72 -8.21 11.38 18.30
CA ARG A 72 -6.99 10.77 17.73
C ARG A 72 -7.35 9.67 16.74
N GLU A 73 -8.41 8.91 16.99
CA GLU A 73 -8.90 7.86 16.11
C GLU A 73 -9.36 8.44 14.76
N SER A 74 -10.07 9.58 14.75
CA SER A 74 -10.47 10.28 13.53
C SER A 74 -9.27 10.78 12.72
N ILE A 75 -8.26 11.32 13.40
CA ILE A 75 -7.02 11.79 12.74
C ILE A 75 -6.29 10.62 12.10
N ASN A 76 -6.15 9.51 12.83
CA ASN A 76 -5.53 8.30 12.32
C ASN A 76 -6.27 7.76 11.10
N LEU A 77 -7.61 7.76 11.12
CA LEU A 77 -8.43 7.34 9.97
C LEU A 77 -8.16 8.18 8.73
N LEU A 78 -8.06 9.51 8.88
CA LEU A 78 -7.79 10.41 7.75
C LEU A 78 -6.40 10.19 7.14
N ILE A 79 -5.39 10.04 7.99
CA ILE A 79 -4.02 9.78 7.53
C ILE A 79 -3.96 8.43 6.80
N ASP A 80 -4.59 7.41 7.38
CA ASP A 80 -4.62 6.07 6.82
C ASP A 80 -5.34 6.03 5.46
N ARG A 81 -6.52 6.66 5.37
CA ARG A 81 -7.28 6.76 4.11
C ARG A 81 -6.61 7.63 3.05
N SER A 82 -5.71 8.55 3.42
CA SER A 82 -4.96 9.36 2.45
C SER A 82 -3.96 8.56 1.60
N GLY A 83 -3.60 7.34 2.02
CA GLY A 83 -2.66 6.49 1.27
C GLY A 83 -1.25 7.09 1.13
N GLY A 84 -0.87 8.05 1.98
CA GLY A 84 0.40 8.76 1.84
C GLY A 84 0.31 10.05 1.00
N ASP A 85 -0.83 10.32 0.35
CA ASP A 85 -1.00 11.47 -0.53
C ASP A 85 -1.49 12.70 0.24
N ARG A 86 -0.58 13.67 0.42
CA ARG A 86 -0.87 14.95 1.08
C ARG A 86 -1.98 15.74 0.38
N ASN A 87 -2.09 15.69 -0.95
CA ASN A 87 -3.12 16.42 -1.66
C ASN A 87 -4.50 15.82 -1.39
N ASN A 88 -4.62 14.49 -1.40
CA ASN A 88 -5.86 13.82 -1.01
C ASN A 88 -6.22 14.15 0.43
N LEU A 89 -5.25 14.06 1.36
CA LEU A 89 -5.47 14.45 2.76
C LEU A 89 -5.95 15.89 2.90
N LYS A 90 -5.39 16.81 2.12
CA LYS A 90 -5.81 18.22 2.10
C LYS A 90 -7.27 18.36 1.66
N LEU A 91 -7.69 17.69 0.59
CA LEU A 91 -9.08 17.74 0.11
C LEU A 91 -10.05 17.17 1.16
N GLU A 92 -9.69 16.09 1.84
CA GLU A 92 -10.53 15.55 2.93
C GLU A 92 -10.61 16.52 4.12
N LEU A 93 -9.52 17.20 4.47
CA LEU A 93 -9.50 18.23 5.51
C LEU A 93 -10.35 19.46 5.13
N GLU A 94 -10.36 19.87 3.87
CA GLU A 94 -11.23 20.94 3.37
C GLU A 94 -12.71 20.56 3.50
N LYS A 95 -13.10 19.32 3.15
CA LYS A 95 -14.47 18.83 3.38
C LYS A 95 -14.86 18.86 4.87
N ILE A 96 -13.94 18.46 5.75
CA ILE A 96 -14.17 18.49 7.20
C ILE A 96 -14.32 19.93 7.69
N PHE A 97 -13.54 20.86 7.15
CA PHE A 97 -13.67 22.27 7.45
C PHE A 97 -15.05 22.79 7.03
N ASP A 98 -15.48 22.54 5.79
CA ASP A 98 -16.80 22.96 5.32
C ASP A 98 -17.93 22.37 6.17
N TYR A 99 -17.83 21.09 6.54
CA TYR A 99 -18.79 20.44 7.43
C TYR A 99 -18.80 21.07 8.83
N SER A 100 -17.64 21.51 9.33
CA SER A 100 -17.52 22.14 10.65
C SER A 100 -18.23 23.50 10.74
N LEU A 101 -18.45 24.19 9.61
CA LEU A 101 -19.11 25.49 9.57
C LEU A 101 -20.57 25.41 10.01
N SER A 102 -21.26 24.32 9.66
CA SER A 102 -22.66 24.07 10.07
C SER A 102 -22.79 23.16 11.28
N ASN A 103 -21.74 22.39 11.62
CA ASN A 103 -21.80 21.35 12.65
C ASN A 103 -20.74 21.58 13.74
N LYS A 104 -21.18 21.99 14.93
CA LYS A 104 -20.29 22.30 16.07
C LYS A 104 -19.50 21.10 16.61
N LYS A 105 -19.95 19.87 16.37
CA LYS A 105 -19.30 18.65 16.85
C LYS A 105 -19.14 17.69 15.68
N ILE A 106 -17.90 17.26 15.46
CA ILE A 106 -17.54 16.28 14.44
C ILE A 106 -17.04 15.04 15.19
N ASP A 107 -17.81 13.96 15.12
CA ASP A 107 -17.43 12.69 15.74
C ASP A 107 -16.74 11.75 14.74
N PHE A 108 -16.31 10.59 15.23
CA PHE A 108 -15.64 9.59 14.39
C PHE A 108 -16.54 9.11 13.24
N MET A 109 -17.84 8.93 13.48
CA MET A 109 -18.77 8.45 12.46
C MET A 109 -18.97 9.47 11.34
N SER A 110 -19.02 10.77 11.67
CA SER A 110 -19.02 11.84 10.68
C SER A 110 -17.77 11.79 9.81
N ILE A 111 -16.58 11.65 10.41
CA ILE A 111 -15.32 11.54 9.66
C ILE A 111 -15.31 10.29 8.78
N GLN A 112 -15.79 9.15 9.29
CA GLN A 112 -15.86 7.91 8.52
C GLN A 112 -16.78 8.03 7.29
N LYS A 113 -17.87 8.80 7.40
CA LYS A 113 -18.81 9.04 6.28
C LYS A 113 -18.30 10.08 5.28
N LEU A 114 -17.57 11.09 5.76
CA LEU A 114 -17.10 12.20 4.93
C LEU A 114 -15.81 11.88 4.18
N SER A 115 -14.95 11.06 4.77
CA SER A 115 -13.65 10.71 4.20
C SER A 115 -13.73 9.49 3.29
N ASN A 116 -13.03 9.56 2.16
CA ASN A 116 -12.89 8.46 1.23
C ASN A 116 -11.47 7.90 1.25
N LEU A 117 -11.30 6.65 0.83
CA LEU A 117 -9.99 6.10 0.51
C LEU A 117 -9.43 6.80 -0.72
N ALA A 118 -8.19 7.26 -0.63
CA ALA A 118 -7.43 7.79 -1.76
C ALA A 118 -7.25 6.73 -2.87
N GLU A 119 -6.96 5.50 -2.46
CA GLU A 119 -6.86 4.34 -3.33
C GLU A 119 -7.37 3.10 -2.58
N ASN A 120 -7.94 2.16 -3.33
CA ASN A 120 -8.30 0.84 -2.83
C ASN A 120 -7.05 0.11 -2.32
N TYR A 121 -7.18 -0.63 -1.22
CA TYR A 121 -6.09 -1.51 -0.80
C TYR A 121 -5.88 -2.61 -1.84
N SER A 122 -4.62 -2.95 -2.11
CA SER A 122 -4.33 -3.94 -3.13
C SER A 122 -4.75 -5.35 -2.70
N ILE A 123 -5.18 -6.17 -3.65
CA ILE A 123 -5.45 -7.60 -3.43
C ILE A 123 -4.21 -8.33 -2.89
N ASN A 124 -3.00 -7.89 -3.28
CA ASN A 124 -1.74 -8.43 -2.76
C ASN A 124 -1.58 -8.17 -1.27
N GLU A 125 -1.95 -6.98 -0.80
CA GLU A 125 -1.91 -6.62 0.62
C GLU A 125 -2.94 -7.43 1.43
N LEU A 126 -4.13 -7.66 0.88
CA LEU A 126 -5.11 -8.56 1.49
C LEU A 126 -4.54 -9.98 1.65
N ALA A 127 -3.96 -10.52 0.58
CA ALA A 127 -3.37 -11.87 0.58
C ALA A 127 -2.18 -11.98 1.53
N GLU A 128 -1.36 -10.94 1.69
CA GLU A 128 -0.26 -10.88 2.65
C GLU A 128 -0.76 -10.85 4.09
N ASN A 129 -1.76 -10.02 4.40
CA ASN A 129 -2.33 -9.94 5.74
C ASN A 129 -3.05 -11.24 6.13
N TYR A 130 -3.72 -11.89 5.17
CA TYR A 130 -4.26 -13.24 5.34
C TYR A 130 -3.15 -14.23 5.70
N LEU A 131 -2.08 -14.33 4.91
CA LEU A 131 -1.00 -15.26 5.22
C LEU A 131 -0.26 -14.91 6.51
N CYS A 132 -0.25 -13.65 6.94
CA CYS A 132 0.29 -13.27 8.25
C CYS A 132 -0.63 -13.64 9.43
N LYS A 133 -1.84 -14.16 9.17
CA LYS A 133 -2.90 -14.37 10.16
C LYS A 133 -3.24 -13.09 10.93
N ASN A 134 -3.42 -11.98 10.21
CA ASN A 134 -3.77 -10.68 10.77
C ASN A 134 -5.26 -10.35 10.54
N PRO A 135 -6.19 -10.88 11.37
CA PRO A 135 -7.63 -10.70 11.16
C PRO A 135 -8.05 -9.23 11.18
N LYS A 136 -7.41 -8.39 12.01
CA LYS A 136 -7.74 -6.97 12.11
C LYS A 136 -7.53 -6.24 10.78
N SER A 137 -6.36 -6.43 10.16
CA SER A 137 -6.07 -5.82 8.86
C SER A 137 -6.89 -6.44 7.73
N VAL A 138 -7.12 -7.76 7.77
CA VAL A 138 -7.99 -8.43 6.79
C VAL A 138 -9.40 -7.84 6.81
N SER A 139 -10.04 -7.76 7.98
CA SER A 139 -11.40 -7.19 8.10
C SER A 139 -11.43 -5.72 7.68
N LYS A 140 -10.41 -4.95 8.03
CA LYS A 140 -10.28 -3.55 7.60
C LYS A 140 -10.22 -3.45 6.07
N ILE A 141 -9.34 -4.21 5.43
CA ILE A 141 -9.19 -4.21 3.97
C ILE A 141 -10.50 -4.64 3.29
N LEU A 142 -11.17 -5.69 3.78
CA LEU A 142 -12.45 -6.13 3.23
C LEU A 142 -13.55 -5.06 3.35
N ASN A 143 -13.63 -4.36 4.49
CA ASN A 143 -14.67 -3.36 4.74
C ASN A 143 -14.45 -2.02 4.03
N GLU A 144 -13.19 -1.65 3.83
CA GLU A 144 -12.82 -0.38 3.20
C GLU A 144 -12.87 -0.47 1.67
N ASN A 145 -12.62 -1.64 1.07
CA ASN A 145 -12.66 -1.80 -0.38
C ASN A 145 -14.06 -2.09 -0.92
N ASN A 146 -14.36 -1.53 -2.09
CA ASN A 146 -15.53 -1.90 -2.87
C ASN A 146 -15.18 -3.01 -3.86
N TYR A 147 -15.12 -4.26 -3.38
CA TYR A 147 -14.85 -5.42 -4.24
C TYR A 147 -16.07 -5.81 -5.07
N SER A 148 -15.83 -6.09 -6.34
CA SER A 148 -16.78 -6.69 -7.27
C SER A 148 -16.74 -8.22 -7.23
N GLU A 149 -17.70 -8.87 -7.89
CA GLU A 149 -17.68 -10.33 -8.09
C GLU A 149 -16.43 -10.79 -8.86
N GLU A 150 -15.94 -9.97 -9.80
CA GLU A 150 -14.75 -10.27 -10.61
C GLU A 150 -13.48 -10.25 -9.74
N ASP A 151 -13.41 -9.35 -8.75
CA ASP A 151 -12.29 -9.25 -7.81
C ASP A 151 -12.17 -10.50 -6.93
N CYS A 152 -13.26 -11.20 -6.65
CA CYS A 152 -13.26 -12.41 -5.82
C CYS A 152 -12.32 -13.49 -6.38
N ILE A 153 -12.35 -13.70 -7.70
CA ILE A 153 -11.46 -14.67 -8.38
C ILE A 153 -10.01 -14.22 -8.27
N LEU A 154 -9.74 -12.92 -8.41
CA LEU A 154 -8.40 -12.35 -8.29
C LEU A 154 -7.85 -12.51 -6.87
N ILE A 155 -8.67 -12.28 -5.85
CA ILE A 155 -8.33 -12.47 -4.44
C ILE A 155 -7.94 -13.91 -4.15
N ILE A 156 -8.79 -14.87 -4.55
CA ILE A 156 -8.53 -16.30 -4.37
C ILE A 156 -7.21 -16.70 -5.03
N ARG A 157 -6.98 -16.26 -6.28
CA ARG A 157 -5.76 -16.57 -7.01
C ARG A 157 -4.51 -15.95 -6.39
N ALA A 158 -4.61 -14.72 -5.89
CA ALA A 158 -3.50 -14.07 -5.19
C ALA A 158 -3.12 -14.84 -3.92
N ILE A 159 -4.12 -15.23 -3.12
CA ILE A 159 -3.93 -16.06 -1.92
C ILE A 159 -3.34 -17.41 -2.31
N LEU A 160 -3.88 -18.09 -3.32
CA LEU A 160 -3.38 -19.39 -3.80
C LEU A 160 -1.91 -19.33 -4.19
N ASN A 161 -1.53 -18.35 -5.01
CA ASN A 161 -0.18 -18.19 -5.51
C ASN A 161 0.81 -17.90 -4.38
N LYS A 162 0.46 -16.98 -3.46
CA LYS A 162 1.31 -16.70 -2.29
C LYS A 162 1.36 -17.89 -1.32
N SER A 163 0.27 -18.65 -1.16
CA SER A 163 0.21 -19.86 -0.31
C SER A 163 1.11 -20.98 -0.85
N LYS A 164 1.10 -21.23 -2.17
CA LYS A 164 2.00 -22.21 -2.82
C LYS A 164 3.46 -21.80 -2.67
N ARG A 165 3.77 -20.50 -2.86
CA ARG A 165 5.11 -19.96 -2.63
C ARG A 165 5.54 -20.16 -1.18
N LEU A 166 4.67 -19.86 -0.22
CA LEU A 166 4.94 -20.05 1.22
C LEU A 166 5.15 -21.52 1.56
N LEU A 167 4.36 -22.44 0.98
CA LEU A 167 4.53 -23.87 1.18
C LEU A 167 5.94 -24.34 0.79
N ASN A 168 6.42 -23.92 -0.39
CA ASN A 168 7.78 -24.24 -0.84
C ASN A 168 8.84 -23.70 0.13
N ILE A 169 8.66 -22.48 0.64
CA ILE A 169 9.58 -21.88 1.63
C ILE A 169 9.59 -22.70 2.94
N ILE A 170 8.42 -23.11 3.43
CA ILE A 170 8.31 -23.94 4.64
C ILE A 170 8.98 -25.31 4.42
N GLU A 171 8.83 -25.91 3.24
CA GLU A 171 9.47 -27.18 2.89
C GLU A 171 11.00 -27.09 2.85
N GLU A 172 11.55 -26.04 2.25
CA GLU A 172 13.00 -25.79 2.23
C GLU A 172 13.54 -25.45 3.62
N ASN A 173 12.79 -24.68 4.42
CA ASN A 173 13.17 -24.36 5.80
C ASN A 173 13.21 -25.61 6.69
N LYS A 174 12.41 -26.65 6.40
CA LYS A 174 12.51 -27.93 7.12
C LYS A 174 13.78 -28.71 6.81
N LYS A 175 14.39 -28.50 5.64
CA LYS A 175 15.64 -29.17 5.23
C LYS A 175 16.87 -28.48 5.79
N SER A 176 16.91 -27.15 5.71
CA SER A 176 18.05 -26.32 6.13
C SER A 176 18.01 -25.91 7.60
N ASN A 177 16.81 -25.85 8.19
CA ASN A 177 16.55 -25.28 9.51
C ASN A 177 17.05 -23.83 9.69
N ASN A 178 17.16 -23.08 8.59
CA ASN A 178 17.63 -21.70 8.56
C ASN A 178 16.79 -20.85 7.61
N ILE A 179 15.83 -20.10 8.16
CA ILE A 179 14.89 -19.32 7.37
C ILE A 179 15.54 -18.16 6.63
N ASP A 180 16.59 -17.54 7.20
CA ASP A 180 17.29 -16.43 6.57
C ASP A 180 18.03 -16.89 5.31
N GLU A 181 18.66 -18.06 5.39
CA GLU A 181 19.34 -18.69 4.25
C GLU A 181 18.33 -19.05 3.15
N VAL A 182 17.22 -19.70 3.51
CA VAL A 182 16.15 -20.04 2.56
C VAL A 182 15.62 -18.79 1.87
N ILE A 183 15.32 -17.72 2.63
CA ILE A 183 14.80 -16.49 2.06
C ILE A 183 15.81 -15.83 1.10
N SER A 184 17.10 -15.88 1.43
CA SER A 184 18.16 -15.27 0.61
C SER A 184 18.42 -16.02 -0.70
N SER A 185 18.24 -17.34 -0.70
CA SER A 185 18.52 -18.23 -1.82
C SER A 185 17.27 -18.59 -2.65
N PHE A 186 16.07 -18.24 -2.17
CA PHE A 186 14.80 -18.58 -2.81
C PHE A 186 14.68 -17.98 -4.22
N LYS A 187 14.09 -18.76 -5.15
CA LYS A 187 13.82 -18.33 -6.52
C LYS A 187 12.33 -18.49 -6.84
N PRO A 188 11.64 -17.44 -7.34
CA PRO A 188 12.13 -16.09 -7.62
C PRO A 188 12.52 -15.29 -6.35
N PRO A 189 13.45 -14.32 -6.43
CA PRO A 189 13.93 -13.58 -5.27
C PRO A 189 12.81 -12.95 -4.45
N ILE A 190 12.88 -13.10 -3.12
CA ILE A 190 11.98 -12.41 -2.21
C ILE A 190 12.39 -10.95 -2.10
N PHE A 191 11.46 -10.03 -2.38
CA PHE A 191 11.73 -8.61 -2.30
C PHE A 191 12.14 -8.25 -0.87
N TRP A 192 13.15 -7.40 -0.72
CA TRP A 192 13.79 -7.18 0.58
C TRP A 192 12.82 -6.65 1.65
N LYS A 193 11.80 -5.87 1.26
CA LYS A 193 10.74 -5.38 2.17
C LYS A 193 9.79 -6.49 2.64
N GLU A 194 9.63 -7.56 1.86
CA GLU A 194 8.74 -8.68 2.18
C GLU A 194 9.37 -9.68 3.16
N LYS A 195 10.70 -9.68 3.31
CA LYS A 195 11.43 -10.73 4.05
C LYS A 195 10.92 -10.94 5.47
N GLU A 196 10.70 -9.87 6.22
CA GLU A 196 10.18 -9.96 7.59
C GLU A 196 8.73 -10.44 7.64
N SER A 197 7.90 -10.06 6.66
CA SER A 197 6.54 -10.57 6.52
C SER A 197 6.56 -12.08 6.24
N VAL A 198 7.38 -12.53 5.29
CA VAL A 198 7.55 -13.96 4.96
C VAL A 198 8.00 -14.78 6.17
N LYS A 199 8.95 -14.29 6.97
CA LYS A 199 9.36 -14.96 8.21
C LYS A 199 8.20 -15.14 9.19
N LYS A 200 7.33 -14.13 9.35
CA LYS A 200 6.12 -14.23 10.18
C LYS A 200 5.18 -15.30 9.61
N GLN A 201 4.92 -15.28 8.31
CA GLN A 201 4.05 -16.25 7.65
C GLN A 201 4.55 -17.69 7.86
N VAL A 202 5.85 -17.95 7.70
CA VAL A 202 6.45 -19.28 7.93
C VAL A 202 6.24 -19.77 9.36
N LYS A 203 6.26 -18.87 10.35
CA LYS A 203 5.98 -19.19 11.75
C LYS A 203 4.49 -19.43 12.03
N SER A 204 3.60 -18.74 11.32
CA SER A 204 2.15 -18.78 11.55
C SER A 204 1.45 -20.01 10.98
N TRP A 205 2.07 -20.72 10.03
CA TRP A 205 1.44 -21.82 9.30
C TRP A 205 2.15 -23.16 9.52
N GLY A 206 1.40 -24.18 9.88
CA GLY A 206 1.86 -25.56 9.82
C GLY A 206 1.88 -26.10 8.39
N LEU A 207 2.83 -26.97 8.04
CA LEU A 207 2.91 -27.54 6.68
C LEU A 207 1.64 -28.32 6.27
N LYS A 208 1.07 -29.11 7.18
CA LYS A 208 -0.19 -29.86 6.91
C LYS A 208 -1.38 -28.92 6.79
N GLU A 209 -1.46 -27.93 7.67
CA GLU A 209 -2.50 -26.90 7.70
C GLU A 209 -2.52 -26.08 6.40
N LEU A 210 -1.37 -25.57 5.97
CA LEU A 210 -1.27 -24.79 4.74
C LEU A 210 -1.63 -25.61 3.49
N ARG A 211 -1.23 -26.89 3.44
CA ARG A 211 -1.65 -27.81 2.37
C ARG A 211 -3.17 -27.97 2.34
N GLN A 212 -3.80 -28.21 3.49
CA GLN A 212 -5.26 -28.31 3.59
C GLN A 212 -5.94 -27.02 3.15
N LYS A 213 -5.41 -25.85 3.53
CA LYS A 213 -5.95 -24.57 3.06
C LYS A 213 -5.81 -24.40 1.55
N ILE A 214 -4.68 -24.80 0.95
CA ILE A 214 -4.51 -24.78 -0.52
C ILE A 214 -5.58 -25.64 -1.22
N TYR A 215 -5.93 -26.81 -0.69
CA TYR A 215 -7.04 -27.59 -1.24
C TYR A 215 -8.38 -26.85 -1.12
N ARG A 216 -8.67 -26.29 0.05
CA ARG A 216 -9.90 -25.53 0.28
C ARG A 216 -10.00 -24.26 -0.57
N ILE A 217 -8.89 -23.62 -0.90
CA ILE A 217 -8.86 -22.48 -1.83
C ILE A 217 -9.38 -22.90 -3.21
N ASN A 218 -9.03 -24.08 -3.70
CA ASN A 218 -9.51 -24.58 -4.99
C ASN A 218 -11.02 -24.87 -4.95
N GLU A 219 -11.53 -25.40 -3.82
CA GLU A 219 -12.98 -25.63 -3.62
C GLU A 219 -13.75 -24.29 -3.65
N ILE A 220 -13.25 -23.27 -2.96
CA ILE A 220 -13.83 -21.93 -2.99
C ILE A 220 -13.76 -21.31 -4.38
N GLU A 221 -12.66 -21.48 -5.12
CA GLU A 221 -12.54 -21.01 -6.51
C GLU A 221 -13.62 -21.63 -7.41
N TYR A 222 -13.90 -22.93 -7.24
CA TYR A 222 -14.96 -23.60 -7.96
C TYR A 222 -16.34 -23.04 -7.60
N LEU A 223 -16.63 -22.88 -6.30
CA LEU A 223 -17.91 -22.35 -5.83
C LEU A 223 -18.19 -20.94 -6.39
N VAL A 224 -17.20 -20.06 -6.33
CA VAL A 224 -17.28 -18.68 -6.84
C VAL A 224 -17.54 -18.65 -8.36
N LYS A 225 -16.90 -19.53 -9.13
CA LYS A 225 -17.16 -19.64 -10.58
C LYS A 225 -18.54 -20.21 -10.90
N SER A 226 -19.06 -21.09 -10.04
CA SER A 226 -20.36 -21.74 -10.25
C SER A 226 -21.56 -20.92 -9.74
N ASN A 227 -21.33 -19.98 -8.82
CA ASN A 227 -22.38 -19.22 -8.13
C ASN A 227 -21.95 -17.76 -7.91
N SER A 228 -21.97 -16.96 -8.98
CA SER A 228 -21.36 -15.63 -9.00
C SER A 228 -22.00 -14.65 -8.01
N GLY A 229 -23.32 -14.70 -7.82
CA GLY A 229 -24.09 -13.76 -7.01
C GLY A 229 -23.81 -13.78 -5.50
N ASN A 230 -23.06 -14.78 -4.98
CA ASN A 230 -22.68 -14.85 -3.56
C ASN A 230 -21.15 -14.88 -3.36
N SER A 231 -20.39 -14.53 -4.39
CA SER A 231 -18.92 -14.67 -4.40
C SER A 231 -18.24 -13.93 -3.26
N LEU A 232 -18.67 -12.69 -2.99
CA LEU A 232 -18.05 -11.85 -1.98
C LEU A 232 -18.22 -12.42 -0.57
N ASN A 233 -19.40 -12.94 -0.24
CA ASN A 233 -19.65 -13.55 1.06
C ASN A 233 -18.85 -14.85 1.23
N LEU A 234 -18.79 -15.69 0.19
CA LEU A 234 -18.01 -16.93 0.21
C LEU A 234 -16.51 -16.65 0.42
N VAL A 235 -15.96 -15.66 -0.30
CA VAL A 235 -14.56 -15.27 -0.17
C VAL A 235 -14.29 -14.62 1.19
N SER A 236 -15.16 -13.74 1.65
CA SER A 236 -15.01 -13.08 2.96
C SER A 236 -15.04 -14.08 4.11
N ASP A 237 -15.98 -15.03 4.09
CA ASP A 237 -16.05 -16.11 5.08
C ASP A 237 -14.79 -16.98 5.06
N PHE A 238 -14.31 -17.35 3.86
CA PHE A 238 -13.08 -18.12 3.72
C PHE A 238 -11.84 -17.41 4.28
N ILE A 239 -11.69 -16.11 4.02
CA ILE A 239 -10.50 -15.35 4.40
C ILE A 239 -10.50 -15.01 5.91
N ILE A 240 -11.67 -14.75 6.49
CA ILE A 240 -11.80 -14.45 7.93
C ILE A 240 -11.56 -15.70 8.78
N ASN A 241 -11.90 -16.89 8.26
CA ASN A 241 -11.75 -18.17 8.95
C ASN A 241 -10.42 -18.87 8.61
N TYR A 242 -9.40 -18.65 9.46
CA TYR A 242 -8.06 -19.25 9.35
C TYR A 242 -8.00 -20.76 9.50
#